data_AF-A0A1B7XB26-F1
#
_entry.id   AF-A0A1B7XB26-F1
#
_cell.length_a   1.000
_cell.length_b   1.000
_cell.length_c   1.000
_cell.angle_alpha   90.00
_cell.angle_beta   90.00
_cell.angle_gamma   90.00
#
_symmetry.space_group_name_H-M   'P 1'
#
loop_
_entity.id
_entity.type
_entity.pdbx_description
1 polymer ?
#
loop_
_entity_poly.entity_id
_entity_poly.type
_entity_poly.pdbx_seq_one_letter_code
_entity_poly.pdbx_strand_id
1 'polypeptide(L)'
;MRTITRGELPNFLRDLADACENASVQDFPDCTNAKKIRLSVKDEYGQLTVKLKMSAHIDECELCEDCECGGIRPDGLPRYKRLKKRMATSFKVIFKALHQQTVPPEEAVLDFIADSRLMTKYPGKGDPLYAEYDKLTDILEEAWHTKDLQKFHETVDALNHMKTECHHKYK
;
A
#
# COMPACT_ATOMS: atom_id res chain seq x y z
N MET A 1 -23.89 -1.53 6.72
CA MET A 1 -24.16 -0.31 7.51
C MET A 1 -25.24 -0.67 8.49
N ARG A 2 -25.03 -0.39 9.78
CA ARG A 2 -25.93 -0.78 10.87
C ARG A 2 -26.15 0.45 11.74
N THR A 3 -27.37 0.67 12.18
CA THR A 3 -27.70 1.69 13.17
C THR A 3 -27.81 1.03 14.54
N ILE A 4 -27.13 1.59 15.54
CA ILE A 4 -27.13 1.10 16.92
C ILE A 4 -27.25 2.28 17.89
N THR A 5 -27.63 2.02 19.13
CA THR A 5 -27.58 2.99 20.21
C THR A 5 -26.17 3.14 20.76
N ARG A 6 -25.92 4.22 21.51
CA ARG A 6 -24.62 4.44 22.18
C ARG A 6 -24.25 3.33 23.16
N GLY A 7 -25.23 2.71 23.82
CA GLY A 7 -25.02 1.60 24.75
C GLY A 7 -24.62 0.28 24.08
N GLU A 8 -24.96 0.11 22.80
CA GLU A 8 -24.67 -1.10 22.02
C GLU A 8 -23.29 -1.08 21.34
N LEU A 9 -22.69 0.11 21.18
CA LEU A 9 -21.37 0.26 20.53
C LEU A 9 -20.25 -0.58 21.17
N PRO A 10 -20.12 -0.67 22.52
CA PRO A 10 -19.10 -1.52 23.12
C PRO A 10 -19.22 -2.99 22.74
N ASN A 11 -20.44 -3.53 22.66
CA ASN A 11 -20.67 -4.92 22.26
C ASN A 11 -20.33 -5.11 20.78
N PHE A 12 -20.75 -4.18 19.91
CA PHE A 12 -20.37 -4.20 18.50
C PHE A 12 -18.84 -4.25 18.28
N LEU A 13 -18.06 -3.51 19.09
CA LEU A 13 -16.59 -3.53 18.99
C LEU A 13 -15.96 -4.82 19.52
N ARG A 14 -16.58 -5.47 20.51
CA ARG A 14 -16.14 -6.79 20.98
C ARG A 14 -16.42 -7.86 19.94
N ASP A 15 -17.63 -7.88 19.38
CA ASP A 15 -17.99 -8.81 18.32
C ASP A 15 -17.07 -8.63 17.09
N LEU A 16 -16.66 -7.40 16.77
CA LEU A 16 -15.66 -7.12 15.73
C LEU A 16 -14.28 -7.69 16.08
N ALA A 17 -13.84 -7.56 17.34
CA ALA A 17 -12.58 -8.14 17.81
C ALA A 17 -12.62 -9.66 17.68
N ASP A 18 -13.70 -10.30 18.15
CA ASP A 18 -13.91 -11.75 18.05
C ASP A 18 -13.91 -12.21 16.58
N ALA A 19 -14.46 -11.41 15.66
CA ALA A 19 -14.44 -11.66 14.22
C ALA A 19 -13.06 -11.51 13.57
N CYS A 20 -12.18 -10.68 14.14
CA CYS A 20 -10.78 -10.56 13.71
C CYS A 20 -9.94 -11.74 14.19
N GLU A 21 -10.27 -12.30 15.35
CA GLU A 21 -9.56 -13.43 15.94
C GLU A 21 -10.05 -14.78 15.39
N ASN A 22 -11.33 -14.89 15.04
CA ASN A 22 -11.97 -16.12 14.60
C ASN A 22 -12.57 -15.95 13.20
N ALA A 23 -12.34 -16.91 12.29
CA ALA A 23 -12.74 -16.84 10.88
C ALA A 23 -14.27 -16.76 10.61
N SER A 24 -15.12 -16.77 11.64
CA SER A 24 -16.55 -16.49 11.49
C SER A 24 -17.22 -16.10 12.82
N VAL A 25 -17.64 -14.85 12.91
CA VAL A 25 -18.68 -14.40 13.85
C VAL A 25 -19.91 -14.04 13.02
N GLN A 26 -21.09 -14.47 13.46
CA GLN A 26 -22.35 -14.16 12.80
C GLN A 26 -22.49 -12.65 12.61
N ASP A 27 -22.91 -12.19 11.43
CA ASP A 27 -23.05 -10.78 11.03
C ASP A 27 -21.76 -9.97 10.82
N PHE A 28 -20.58 -10.58 10.89
CA PHE A 28 -19.31 -9.93 10.55
C PHE A 28 -18.68 -10.52 9.28
N PRO A 29 -18.12 -9.68 8.38
CA PRO A 29 -17.31 -10.17 7.27
C PRO A 29 -16.02 -10.83 7.78
N ASP A 30 -15.45 -11.77 7.01
CA ASP A 30 -14.16 -12.39 7.33
C ASP A 30 -13.07 -11.29 7.43
N CYS A 31 -12.55 -11.12 8.64
CA CYS A 31 -11.54 -10.13 8.97
C CYS A 31 -10.12 -10.70 8.87
N THR A 32 -9.96 -12.03 8.86
CA THR A 32 -8.64 -12.69 8.96
C THR A 32 -7.77 -12.43 7.73
N ASN A 33 -8.40 -12.25 6.57
CA ASN A 33 -7.74 -12.00 5.29
C ASN A 33 -7.90 -10.54 4.81
N ALA A 34 -8.40 -9.64 5.66
CA ALA A 34 -8.66 -8.25 5.28
C ALA A 34 -7.36 -7.44 5.28
N LYS A 35 -6.91 -6.99 4.10
CA LYS A 35 -5.78 -6.03 3.99
C LYS A 35 -6.16 -4.62 4.43
N LYS A 36 -7.46 -4.30 4.47
CA LYS A 36 -7.98 -3.01 4.92
C LYS A 36 -9.27 -3.20 5.71
N ILE A 37 -9.31 -2.60 6.90
CA ILE A 37 -10.49 -2.49 7.76
C ILE A 37 -10.82 -1.01 7.93
N ARG A 38 -12.03 -0.58 7.53
CA ARG A 38 -12.50 0.80 7.69
C ARG A 38 -13.77 0.81 8.52
N LEU A 39 -13.66 1.36 9.74
CA LEU A 39 -14.79 1.59 10.64
C LEU A 39 -15.09 3.09 10.70
N SER A 40 -16.35 3.46 10.44
CA SER A 40 -16.86 4.82 10.61
C SER A 40 -18.09 4.77 11.52
N VAL A 41 -18.07 5.59 12.57
CA VAL A 41 -19.17 5.75 13.53
C VAL A 41 -19.59 7.22 13.50
N LYS A 42 -20.85 7.49 13.21
CA LYS A 42 -21.44 8.84 13.21
C LYS A 42 -22.59 8.89 14.21
N ASP A 43 -22.63 9.93 15.03
CA ASP A 43 -23.76 10.20 15.93
C ASP A 43 -24.72 11.15 15.22
N GLU A 44 -25.94 10.66 14.96
CA GLU A 44 -27.03 11.39 14.35
C GLU A 44 -28.19 11.42 15.36
N TYR A 45 -28.23 12.49 16.15
CA TYR A 45 -29.28 12.76 17.13
C TYR A 45 -29.47 11.63 18.18
N GLY A 46 -28.37 11.03 18.65
CA GLY A 46 -28.40 9.97 19.66
C GLY A 46 -28.53 8.55 19.09
N GLN A 47 -28.65 8.42 17.77
CA GLN A 47 -28.49 7.15 17.06
C GLN A 47 -27.12 7.09 16.40
N LEU A 48 -26.41 5.99 16.59
CA LEU A 48 -25.10 5.79 15.98
C LEU A 48 -25.25 5.04 14.66
N THR A 49 -24.86 5.69 13.56
CA THR A 49 -24.68 5.06 12.26
C THR A 49 -23.28 4.46 12.18
N VAL A 50 -23.19 3.14 12.12
CA VAL A 50 -21.93 2.38 12.02
C VAL A 50 -21.77 1.79 10.61
N LYS A 51 -20.65 2.15 9.97
CA LYS A 51 -20.26 1.64 8.66
C LYS A 51 -18.92 0.92 8.77
N LEU A 52 -18.99 -0.41 8.71
CA LEU A 52 -17.84 -1.29 8.60
C LEU A 52 -17.64 -1.69 7.13
N LYS A 53 -16.43 -1.54 6.62
CA LYS A 53 -16.00 -2.02 5.31
C LYS A 53 -14.72 -2.84 5.46
N MET A 54 -14.73 -4.04 4.92
CA MET A 54 -13.53 -4.87 4.76
C MET A 54 -13.13 -4.92 3.29
N SER A 55 -11.84 -4.99 3.04
CA SER A 55 -11.33 -5.19 1.68
C SER A 55 -10.15 -6.15 1.73
N ALA A 56 -10.24 -7.23 0.96
CA ALA A 56 -9.14 -8.18 0.73
C ALA A 56 -7.99 -7.56 -0.10
N HIS A 57 -8.22 -6.37 -0.63
CA HIS A 57 -7.23 -5.55 -1.30
C HIS A 57 -7.25 -4.14 -0.68
N ILE A 58 -6.09 -3.51 -0.58
CA ILE A 58 -6.05 -2.08 -0.33
C ILE A 58 -6.36 -1.41 -1.66
N ASP A 59 -7.63 -1.02 -1.89
CA ASP A 59 -7.92 -0.10 -2.98
C ASP A 59 -7.39 1.28 -2.60
N GLU A 60 -6.20 1.60 -3.09
CA GLU A 60 -5.57 2.90 -2.87
C GLU A 60 -6.37 4.09 -3.42
N CYS A 61 -7.40 3.85 -4.24
CA CYS A 61 -8.35 4.89 -4.64
C CYS A 61 -9.15 5.44 -3.43
N GLU A 62 -9.40 4.65 -2.37
CA GLU A 62 -10.13 5.12 -1.18
C GLU A 62 -9.30 5.98 -0.20
N LEU A 63 -7.98 6.10 -0.41
CA LEU A 63 -7.10 7.09 0.25
C LEU A 63 -7.07 8.42 -0.53
N CYS A 64 -7.77 8.50 -1.66
CA CYS A 64 -7.99 9.72 -2.44
C CYS A 64 -9.41 10.18 -2.12
N GLU A 65 -9.58 11.33 -1.48
CA GLU A 65 -10.94 11.86 -1.23
C GLU A 65 -11.66 12.23 -2.55
N ASP A 66 -10.90 12.50 -3.64
CA ASP A 66 -11.39 12.83 -4.99
C ASP A 66 -10.72 11.98 -6.11
N CYS A 67 -11.24 10.78 -6.40
CA CYS A 67 -10.56 9.81 -7.28
C CYS A 67 -10.99 9.90 -8.76
N GLU A 68 -10.26 10.66 -9.60
CA GLU A 68 -10.29 10.51 -11.08
C GLU A 68 -9.44 9.32 -11.60
N CYS A 69 -8.82 8.51 -10.72
CA CYS A 69 -7.81 7.51 -11.11
C CYS A 69 -8.29 6.08 -11.34
N GLY A 70 -9.61 5.85 -11.47
CA GLY A 70 -10.20 4.51 -11.62
C GLY A 70 -9.97 3.80 -12.97
N GLY A 71 -9.46 4.49 -13.99
CA GLY A 71 -9.27 3.92 -15.33
C GLY A 71 -7.90 3.28 -15.53
N ILE A 72 -7.88 2.05 -16.06
CA ILE A 72 -6.72 1.51 -16.80
C ILE A 72 -6.57 2.38 -18.06
N ARG A 73 -5.33 2.76 -18.39
CA ARG A 73 -5.03 3.52 -19.61
C ARG A 73 -5.30 2.64 -20.84
N PRO A 74 -5.49 3.22 -22.04
CA PRO A 74 -5.68 2.46 -23.27
C PRO A 74 -4.55 1.46 -23.58
N ASP A 75 -3.34 1.72 -23.07
CA ASP A 75 -2.16 0.85 -23.19
C ASP A 75 -2.12 -0.28 -22.14
N GLY A 76 -3.19 -0.47 -21.37
CA GLY A 76 -3.29 -1.51 -20.34
C GLY A 76 -2.55 -1.18 -19.04
N LEU A 77 -1.86 -0.05 -18.95
CA LEU A 77 -1.14 0.37 -17.75
C LEU A 77 -2.08 1.06 -16.74
N PRO A 78 -1.81 0.98 -15.42
CA PRO A 78 -2.54 1.80 -14.45
C PRO A 78 -2.28 3.30 -14.69
N ARG A 79 -3.02 4.17 -14.01
CA ARG A 79 -2.68 5.60 -14.02
C ARG A 79 -1.34 5.82 -13.31
N TYR A 80 -0.43 6.60 -13.89
CA TYR A 80 0.89 6.87 -13.32
C TYR A 80 0.85 7.38 -11.88
N LYS A 81 -0.08 8.31 -11.57
CA LYS A 81 -0.27 8.84 -10.20
C LYS A 81 -0.62 7.73 -9.20
N ARG A 82 -1.43 6.75 -9.61
CA ARG A 82 -1.78 5.59 -8.78
C ARG A 82 -0.58 4.68 -8.57
N LEU A 83 0.17 4.39 -9.63
CA LEU A 83 1.41 3.61 -9.53
C LEU A 83 2.41 4.24 -8.55
N LYS A 84 2.66 5.56 -8.67
CA LYS A 84 3.59 6.26 -7.76
C LYS A 84 3.13 6.26 -6.30
N LYS A 85 1.81 6.24 -6.04
CA LYS A 85 1.27 6.09 -4.68
C LYS A 85 1.57 4.69 -4.13
N ARG A 86 1.29 3.62 -4.88
CA ARG A 86 1.63 2.23 -4.52
C ARG A 86 3.09 2.07 -4.16
N MET A 87 3.96 2.54 -5.06
CA MET A 87 5.41 2.56 -4.84
C MET A 87 5.81 3.31 -3.58
N ALA A 88 5.20 4.48 -3.30
CA ALA A 88 5.52 5.25 -2.10
C ALA A 88 5.12 4.51 -0.82
N THR A 89 3.99 3.80 -0.83
CA THR A 89 3.52 2.97 0.29
C THR A 89 4.51 1.85 0.60
N SER A 90 4.82 1.01 -0.40
CA SER A 90 5.74 -0.11 -0.22
C SER A 90 7.15 0.36 0.14
N PHE A 91 7.65 1.41 -0.52
CA PHE A 91 8.95 2.00 -0.20
C PHE A 91 9.04 2.50 1.25
N LYS A 92 7.98 3.15 1.76
CA LYS A 92 7.94 3.61 3.16
C LYS A 92 8.03 2.45 4.15
N VAL A 93 7.36 1.33 3.86
CA VAL A 93 7.42 0.11 4.68
C VAL A 93 8.83 -0.47 4.68
N ILE A 94 9.45 -0.62 3.50
CA ILE A 94 10.82 -1.11 3.35
C ILE A 94 11.80 -0.22 4.12
N PHE A 95 11.75 1.09 3.87
CA PHE A 95 12.66 2.06 4.48
C PHE A 95 12.56 2.07 6.02
N LYS A 96 11.33 1.96 6.56
CA LYS A 96 11.11 1.82 8.00
C LYS A 96 11.76 0.55 8.56
N ALA A 97 11.59 -0.59 7.89
CA ALA A 97 12.17 -1.86 8.35
C ALA A 97 13.70 -1.80 8.40
N LEU A 98 14.32 -1.21 7.37
CA LEU A 98 15.77 -1.00 7.30
C LEU A 98 16.29 -0.08 8.41
N HIS A 99 15.61 1.03 8.66
CA HIS A 99 15.92 1.93 9.78
C HIS A 99 15.82 1.24 11.16
N GLN A 100 14.93 0.26 11.28
CA GLN A 100 14.74 -0.54 12.48
C GLN A 100 15.69 -1.75 12.55
N GLN A 101 16.59 -1.93 11.57
CA GLN A 101 17.47 -3.09 11.44
C GLN A 101 16.70 -4.43 11.42
N THR A 102 15.52 -4.42 10.80
CA THR A 102 14.65 -5.57 10.65
C THR A 102 14.51 -5.95 9.18
N VAL A 103 14.16 -7.21 8.92
CA VAL A 103 13.88 -7.69 7.56
C VAL A 103 12.57 -7.06 7.08
N PRO A 104 12.55 -6.39 5.90
CA PRO A 104 11.33 -5.88 5.32
C PRO A 104 10.28 -6.99 5.07
N PRO A 105 8.98 -6.68 5.16
CA PRO A 105 7.95 -7.63 4.74
C PRO A 105 8.10 -8.01 3.26
N GLU A 106 8.09 -9.31 2.96
CA GLU A 106 8.31 -9.83 1.60
C GLU A 106 7.32 -9.23 0.59
N GLU A 107 6.04 -9.15 0.95
CA GLU A 107 5.01 -8.56 0.08
C GLU A 107 5.34 -7.11 -0.31
N ALA A 108 5.85 -6.30 0.62
CA ALA A 108 6.21 -4.92 0.33
C ALA A 108 7.41 -4.85 -0.64
N VAL A 109 8.37 -5.77 -0.52
CA VAL A 109 9.53 -5.84 -1.43
C VAL A 109 9.08 -6.23 -2.83
N LEU A 110 8.29 -7.30 -2.95
CA LEU A 110 7.78 -7.80 -4.24
C LEU A 110 6.90 -6.75 -4.94
N ASP A 111 6.01 -6.09 -4.21
CA ASP A 111 5.18 -5.00 -4.75
C ASP A 111 6.02 -3.83 -5.25
N PHE A 112 7.04 -3.43 -4.48
CA PHE A 112 7.92 -2.32 -4.87
C PHE A 112 8.72 -2.66 -6.14
N ILE A 113 9.27 -3.87 -6.25
CA ILE A 113 10.02 -4.32 -7.44
C ILE A 113 9.09 -4.34 -8.66
N ALA A 114 7.93 -5.00 -8.56
CA ALA A 114 6.98 -5.10 -9.66
C ALA A 114 6.53 -3.71 -10.16
N ASP A 115 6.25 -2.78 -9.23
CA ASP A 115 5.84 -1.43 -9.58
C ASP A 115 6.99 -0.57 -10.13
N SER A 116 8.22 -0.80 -9.67
CA SER A 116 9.43 -0.16 -10.21
C SER A 116 9.61 -0.50 -11.69
N ARG A 117 9.45 -1.78 -12.07
CA ARG A 117 9.48 -2.22 -13.48
C ARG A 117 8.33 -1.65 -14.31
N LEU A 118 7.18 -1.43 -13.68
CA LEU A 118 6.04 -0.85 -14.37
C LEU A 118 6.26 0.64 -14.63
N MET A 119 6.90 1.35 -13.70
CA MET A 119 7.14 2.79 -13.76
C MET A 119 8.03 3.17 -14.94
N THR A 120 9.05 2.38 -15.26
CA THR A 120 9.97 2.63 -16.38
C THR A 120 9.32 2.43 -17.76
N LYS A 121 8.07 1.96 -17.82
CA LYS A 121 7.28 1.88 -19.08
C LYS A 121 6.51 3.16 -19.41
N TYR A 122 6.51 4.17 -18.54
CA TYR A 122 5.77 5.41 -18.76
C TYR A 122 6.64 6.46 -19.46
N PRO A 123 6.29 6.90 -20.68
CA PRO A 123 7.10 7.89 -21.39
C PRO A 123 7.02 9.28 -20.74
N GLY A 124 8.12 10.04 -20.84
CA GLY A 124 8.23 11.41 -20.38
C GLY A 124 8.23 11.58 -18.86
N LYS A 125 8.61 10.55 -18.08
CA LYS A 125 8.67 10.63 -16.59
C LYS A 125 10.08 10.40 -16.01
N GLY A 126 11.10 10.52 -16.87
CA GLY A 126 12.51 10.35 -16.49
C GLY A 126 13.25 9.39 -17.41
N ASP A 127 12.81 9.23 -18.65
CA ASP A 127 13.27 8.24 -19.63
C ASP A 127 14.80 8.09 -19.72
N PRO A 128 15.61 9.18 -19.70
CA PRO A 128 17.07 9.05 -19.70
C PRO A 128 17.66 8.27 -18.51
N LEU A 129 16.93 8.21 -17.39
CA LEU A 129 17.36 7.56 -16.15
C LEU A 129 16.82 6.12 -16.02
N TYR A 130 15.90 5.69 -16.89
CA TYR A 130 15.22 4.40 -16.72
C TYR A 130 16.16 3.20 -16.80
N ALA A 131 17.14 3.23 -17.72
CA ALA A 131 18.09 2.13 -17.86
C ALA A 131 18.96 1.94 -16.60
N GLU A 132 19.31 3.03 -15.90
CA GLU A 132 20.07 2.96 -14.65
C GLU A 132 19.18 2.52 -13.48
N TYR A 133 17.95 3.03 -13.43
CA TYR A 133 16.95 2.66 -12.44
C TYR A 133 16.58 1.17 -12.53
N ASP A 134 16.39 0.63 -13.74
CA ASP A 134 16.10 -0.79 -13.95
C ASP A 134 17.26 -1.68 -13.47
N LYS A 135 18.52 -1.29 -13.69
CA LYS A 135 19.69 -2.01 -13.17
C LYS A 135 19.73 -2.04 -11.64
N LEU A 136 19.44 -0.91 -10.99
CA LEU A 136 19.33 -0.88 -9.53
C LEU A 136 18.17 -1.76 -9.04
N THR A 137 17.08 -1.83 -9.80
CA THR A 137 15.97 -2.73 -9.50
C THR A 137 16.37 -4.20 -9.65
N ASP A 138 17.17 -4.57 -10.66
CA ASP A 138 17.75 -5.92 -10.81
C ASP A 138 18.61 -6.29 -9.59
N ILE A 139 19.49 -5.38 -9.17
CA ILE A 139 20.38 -5.60 -8.01
C ILE A 139 19.57 -5.75 -6.73
N LEU A 140 18.50 -4.97 -6.56
CA LEU A 140 17.61 -5.05 -5.39
C LEU A 140 16.92 -6.41 -5.31
N GLU A 141 16.41 -6.89 -6.44
CA GLU A 141 15.73 -8.18 -6.59
C GLU A 141 16.68 -9.34 -6.29
N GLU A 142 17.89 -9.31 -6.85
CA GLU A 142 18.92 -10.32 -6.59
C GLU A 142 19.36 -10.33 -5.12
N ALA A 143 19.58 -9.15 -4.52
CA ALA A 143 19.95 -9.03 -3.11
C ALA A 143 18.86 -9.58 -2.18
N TRP A 144 17.59 -9.37 -2.54
CA TRP A 144 16.46 -9.96 -1.82
C TRP A 144 16.45 -11.49 -1.92
N HIS A 145 16.59 -12.04 -3.13
CA HIS A 145 16.59 -13.49 -3.38
C HIS A 145 17.76 -14.21 -2.70
N THR A 146 18.94 -13.61 -2.70
CA THR A 146 20.15 -14.15 -2.06
C THR A 146 20.21 -13.87 -0.56
N LYS A 147 19.22 -13.14 -0.02
CA LYS A 147 19.15 -12.70 1.39
C LYS A 147 20.36 -11.84 1.83
N ASP A 148 20.98 -11.14 0.88
CA ASP A 148 22.03 -10.16 1.15
C ASP A 148 21.41 -8.84 1.61
N LEU A 149 21.11 -8.75 2.91
CA LEU A 149 20.46 -7.57 3.50
C LEU A 149 21.34 -6.32 3.45
N GLN A 150 22.67 -6.47 3.45
CA GLN A 150 23.57 -5.33 3.30
C GLN A 150 23.44 -4.75 1.89
N LYS A 151 23.56 -5.61 0.87
CA LYS A 151 23.42 -5.18 -0.52
C LYS A 151 22.03 -4.62 -0.81
N PHE A 152 21.00 -5.22 -0.20
CA PHE A 152 19.63 -4.74 -0.29
C PHE A 152 19.52 -3.30 0.25
N HIS A 153 20.06 -3.04 1.44
CA HIS A 153 20.05 -1.71 2.06
C HIS A 153 20.77 -0.66 1.20
N GLU A 154 22.00 -0.97 0.76
CA GLU A 154 22.78 -0.10 -0.13
C GLU A 154 22.03 0.25 -1.42
N THR A 155 21.31 -0.74 -1.98
CA THR A 155 20.55 -0.56 -3.22
C THR A 155 19.29 0.28 -3.00
N VAL A 156 18.60 0.12 -1.86
CA VAL A 156 17.47 1.00 -1.48
C VAL A 156 17.93 2.45 -1.34
N ASP A 157 19.09 2.70 -0.75
CA ASP A 157 19.65 4.04 -0.62
C ASP A 157 20.01 4.65 -1.99
N ALA A 158 20.63 3.86 -2.88
CA ALA A 158 20.93 4.28 -4.24
C ALA A 158 19.65 4.65 -5.02
N LEU A 159 18.59 3.84 -4.91
CA LEU A 159 17.28 4.13 -5.50
C LEU A 159 16.65 5.41 -4.92
N ASN A 160 16.78 5.64 -3.61
CA ASN A 160 16.29 6.86 -2.96
C ASN A 160 17.02 8.12 -3.46
N HIS A 161 18.34 8.01 -3.63
CA HIS A 161 19.18 9.08 -4.17
C HIS A 161 18.77 9.43 -5.60
N MET A 162 18.72 8.44 -6.49
CA MET A 162 18.33 8.61 -7.89
C MET A 162 16.92 9.20 -8.02
N LYS A 163 15.96 8.74 -7.20
CA LYS A 163 14.61 9.33 -7.12
C LYS A 163 14.67 10.82 -6.80
N THR A 164 15.50 11.20 -5.83
CA THR A 164 15.64 12.60 -5.39
C THR A 164 16.23 13.46 -6.52
N GLU A 165 17.25 12.97 -7.22
CA GLU A 165 17.82 13.67 -8.37
C GLU A 165 16.82 13.82 -9.52
N CYS A 166 16.08 12.75 -9.85
CA CYS A 166 15.03 12.79 -10.87
C CYS A 166 13.94 13.81 -10.50
N HIS A 167 13.47 13.80 -9.26
CA HIS A 167 12.48 14.75 -8.77
C HIS A 167 12.99 16.20 -8.71
N HIS A 168 14.30 16.45 -8.64
CA HIS A 168 14.83 17.81 -8.78
C HIS A 168 14.90 18.26 -10.24
N LYS A 169 15.22 17.35 -11.16
CA LYS A 169 15.41 17.66 -12.59
C LYS A 169 14.10 17.74 -13.39
N TYR A 170 13.06 17.00 -13.00
CA TYR A 170 11.87 16.77 -13.81
C TYR A 170 10.53 17.04 -13.09
N LYS A 171 10.54 17.80 -11.98
CA LYS A 171 9.30 18.15 -11.24
C LYS A 171 8.46 19.21 -11.93
#